data_AF-A0A9E2XZR9-F1
#
_entry.id   AF-A0A9E2XZR9-F1
#
_cell.length_a   1.000
_cell.length_b   1.000
_cell.length_c   1.000
_cell.angle_alpha   90.00
_cell.angle_beta   90.00
_cell.angle_gamma   90.00
#
_symmetry.space_group_name_H-M   'P 1'
#
loop_
_entity.id
_entity.type
_entity.pdbx_description
1 polymer ?
#
loop_
_entity_poly.entity_id
_entity_poly.type
_entity_poly.pdbx_seq_one_letter_code
_entity_poly.pdbx_strand_id
1 'polypeptide(L)'
;MMPVKSLDRVATAVDGAESSHGKDIAMWRPDPSGPQGPMQVSEAAATNVGGGDRFDLTQNRAIGRAYLAQLYGRYKNWPDAIAAYNWGLGNVDTWVKAGRPPEKLLAGVAAYTTRVLYDSGLCHGVETVPVRRSAIFDGDPEFRADMADPFTHSILGHFDADGGAFTRGERYL
;
A
#
# COMPACT_ATOMS: atom_id res chain seq x y z
N MET A 1 6.33 14.05 14.94
CA MET A 1 7.51 13.78 14.11
C MET A 1 7.50 12.29 13.75
N MET A 2 7.60 11.90 12.48
CA MET A 2 7.81 10.48 12.14
C MET A 2 9.20 10.04 12.58
N PRO A 3 9.36 8.90 13.26
CA PRO A 3 10.67 8.27 13.36
C PRO A 3 11.16 7.92 11.94
N VAL A 4 12.33 8.40 11.52
CA VAL A 4 12.91 8.03 10.21
C VAL A 4 12.98 6.50 10.05
N LYS A 5 13.28 5.80 11.16
CA LYS A 5 13.27 4.34 11.25
C LYS A 5 11.92 3.67 10.96
N SER A 6 10.78 4.34 11.18
CA SER A 6 9.48 3.74 10.81
C SER A 6 9.20 3.93 9.32
N LEU A 7 9.55 5.10 8.75
CA LEU A 7 9.39 5.34 7.31
C LEU A 7 10.23 4.36 6.49
N ASP A 8 11.49 4.13 6.88
CA ASP A 8 12.38 3.22 6.15
C ASP A 8 11.84 1.78 6.20
N ARG A 9 11.36 1.31 7.36
CA ARG A 9 10.76 -0.03 7.50
C ARG A 9 9.51 -0.20 6.64
N VAL A 10 8.64 0.82 6.60
CA VAL A 10 7.43 0.79 5.75
C VAL A 10 7.81 0.83 4.28
N ALA A 11 8.77 1.66 3.87
CA ALA A 11 9.23 1.72 2.48
C ALA A 11 9.84 0.38 2.03
N THR A 12 10.64 -0.27 2.87
CA THR A 12 11.17 -1.62 2.60
C THR A 12 10.05 -2.65 2.50
N ALA A 13 9.06 -2.61 3.40
CA ALA A 13 7.92 -3.53 3.36
C ALA A 13 7.06 -3.33 2.10
N VAL A 14 6.86 -2.08 1.65
CA VAL A 14 6.17 -1.77 0.39
C VAL A 14 6.98 -2.27 -0.82
N ASP A 15 8.29 -2.04 -0.88
CA ASP A 15 9.16 -2.58 -1.96
C ASP A 15 9.07 -4.13 -2.05
N GLY A 16 9.03 -4.79 -0.88
CA GLY A 16 8.77 -6.23 -0.80
C GLY A 16 7.36 -6.61 -1.25
N ALA A 17 6.36 -5.81 -0.88
CA ALA A 17 4.97 -6.07 -1.19
C ALA A 17 4.63 -5.91 -2.68
N GLU A 18 5.21 -4.91 -3.32
CA GLU A 18 4.94 -4.51 -4.69
C GLU A 18 5.68 -5.35 -5.73
N SER A 19 6.91 -5.80 -5.42
CA SER A 19 7.76 -6.45 -6.44
C SER A 19 8.77 -7.45 -5.89
N SER A 20 8.60 -7.92 -4.65
CA SER A 20 9.60 -8.76 -3.98
C SER A 20 11.00 -8.12 -3.96
N HIS A 21 11.06 -6.81 -3.68
CA HIS A 21 12.28 -6.00 -3.69
C HIS A 21 12.92 -5.84 -5.09
N GLY A 22 12.10 -5.75 -6.13
CA GLY A 22 12.52 -5.63 -7.52
C GLY A 22 12.99 -6.94 -8.15
N LYS A 23 12.65 -8.08 -7.54
CA LYS A 23 12.92 -9.42 -8.09
C LYS A 23 11.81 -9.89 -9.02
N ASP A 24 10.61 -9.35 -8.84
CA ASP A 24 9.50 -9.61 -9.75
C ASP A 24 9.71 -8.86 -11.06
N ILE A 25 9.89 -9.61 -12.15
CA ILE A 25 10.05 -9.04 -13.49
C ILE A 25 8.77 -8.34 -13.98
N ALA A 26 7.61 -8.69 -13.43
CA ALA A 26 6.33 -8.07 -13.76
C ALA A 26 6.16 -6.67 -13.14
N MET A 27 7.14 -6.20 -12.35
CA MET A 27 7.17 -4.82 -11.86
C MET A 27 7.19 -3.79 -13.00
N TRP A 28 7.66 -4.18 -14.20
CA TRP A 28 7.58 -3.37 -15.40
C TRP A 28 6.30 -3.74 -16.17
N ARG A 29 5.26 -2.92 -15.98
CA ARG A 29 3.97 -3.15 -16.63
C ARG A 29 4.03 -2.79 -18.11
N PRO A 30 3.33 -3.53 -19.00
CA PRO A 30 3.25 -3.20 -20.42
C PRO A 30 2.63 -1.82 -20.69
N ASP A 31 1.71 -1.38 -19.84
CA ASP A 31 1.12 -0.04 -19.89
C ASP A 31 2.05 0.97 -19.18
N PRO A 32 2.72 1.87 -19.93
CA PRO A 32 3.61 2.87 -19.37
C PRO A 32 2.88 4.02 -18.68
N SER A 33 1.54 4.06 -18.65
CA SER A 33 0.78 5.00 -17.83
C SER A 33 0.48 4.44 -16.44
N GLY A 34 0.41 3.10 -16.32
CA GLY A 34 0.19 2.39 -15.06
C GLY A 34 1.38 2.47 -14.09
N PRO A 35 1.23 1.99 -12.84
CA PRO A 35 2.32 1.87 -11.86
C PRO A 35 3.53 1.11 -12.40
N GLN A 36 4.75 1.54 -12.05
CA GLN A 36 5.99 0.93 -12.57
C GLN A 36 7.03 0.72 -11.49
N GLY A 37 7.93 -0.22 -11.75
CA GLY A 37 9.17 -0.42 -11.00
C GLY A 37 8.97 -1.02 -9.61
N PRO A 38 10.05 -1.05 -8.80
CA PRO A 38 10.11 -1.86 -7.58
C PRO A 38 9.07 -1.47 -6.52
N MET A 39 8.68 -0.20 -6.46
CA MET A 39 7.63 0.27 -5.54
C MET A 39 6.31 0.56 -6.24
N GLN A 40 6.11 0.10 -7.49
CA GLN A 40 4.91 0.33 -8.29
C GLN A 40 4.42 1.80 -8.21
N VAL A 41 5.34 2.72 -8.49
CA VAL A 41 5.06 4.17 -8.42
C VAL A 41 4.21 4.58 -9.62
N SER A 42 3.04 5.18 -9.35
CA SER A 42 2.20 5.81 -10.38
C SER A 42 2.72 7.18 -10.79
N GLU A 43 2.31 7.67 -11.96
CA GLU A 43 2.65 9.02 -12.42
C GLU A 43 2.13 10.10 -11.46
N ALA A 44 0.93 9.93 -10.91
CA ALA A 44 0.37 10.82 -9.89
C ALA A 44 1.21 10.84 -8.61
N ALA A 45 1.68 9.68 -8.13
CA ALA A 45 2.55 9.60 -6.96
C ALA A 45 3.89 10.30 -7.18
N ALA A 46 4.52 10.11 -8.35
CA ALA A 46 5.73 10.82 -8.73
C ALA A 46 5.50 12.35 -8.77
N THR A 47 4.44 12.79 -9.44
CA THR A 47 4.07 14.21 -9.55
C THR A 47 3.86 14.85 -8.17
N ASN A 48 3.18 14.15 -7.26
CA ASN A 48 2.89 14.62 -5.90
C ASN A 48 4.13 14.91 -5.05
N VAL A 49 5.29 14.32 -5.40
CA VAL A 49 6.55 14.49 -4.68
C VAL A 49 7.63 15.21 -5.50
N GLY A 50 7.24 15.86 -6.59
CA GLY A 50 8.15 16.70 -7.40
C GLY A 50 8.66 16.05 -8.69
N GLY A 51 8.11 14.90 -9.08
CA GLY A 51 8.46 14.19 -10.31
C GLY A 51 9.61 13.20 -10.13
N GLY A 52 10.35 12.98 -11.22
CA GLY A 52 11.44 12.01 -11.30
C GLY A 52 11.12 10.83 -12.22
N ASP A 53 12.13 10.00 -12.48
CA ASP A 53 12.00 8.85 -13.36
C ASP A 53 11.56 7.60 -12.58
N ARG A 54 10.30 7.21 -12.77
CA ARG A 54 9.74 5.98 -12.18
C ARG A 54 10.24 4.69 -12.85
N PHE A 55 10.93 4.78 -13.99
CA PHE A 55 11.57 3.66 -14.67
C PHE A 55 13.03 3.44 -14.25
N ASP A 56 13.64 4.39 -13.55
CA ASP A 56 14.92 4.20 -12.89
C ASP A 56 14.72 3.54 -11.51
N LEU A 57 15.45 2.45 -11.25
CA LEU A 57 15.29 1.66 -10.02
C LEU A 57 15.56 2.47 -8.73
N THR A 58 16.52 3.40 -8.78
CA THR A 58 16.92 4.17 -7.60
C THR A 58 15.93 5.30 -7.35
N GLN A 59 15.57 6.03 -8.40
CA GLN A 59 14.58 7.10 -8.33
C GLN A 59 13.20 6.56 -7.96
N ASN A 60 12.78 5.43 -8.51
CA ASN A 60 11.50 4.80 -8.15
C ASN A 60 11.38 4.56 -6.64
N ARG A 61 12.43 4.00 -6.00
CA ARG A 61 12.45 3.81 -4.55
C ARG A 61 12.45 5.13 -3.78
N ALA A 62 13.19 6.12 -4.24
CA ALA A 62 13.20 7.44 -3.63
C ALA A 62 11.82 8.12 -3.70
N ILE A 63 11.15 8.03 -4.85
CA ILE A 63 9.81 8.56 -5.07
C ILE A 63 8.79 7.83 -4.18
N GLY A 64 8.77 6.49 -4.19
CA GLY A 64 7.85 5.70 -3.38
C GLY A 64 7.99 6.02 -1.88
N ARG A 65 9.22 6.11 -1.39
CA ARG A 65 9.51 6.53 -0.01
C ARG A 65 9.06 7.96 0.28
N ALA A 66 9.30 8.91 -0.62
CA ALA A 66 8.85 10.29 -0.45
C ALA A 66 7.32 10.37 -0.41
N TYR A 67 6.64 9.60 -1.26
CA TYR A 67 5.19 9.56 -1.31
C TYR A 67 4.59 8.98 -0.03
N LEU A 68 5.15 7.88 0.51
CA LEU A 68 4.80 7.36 1.83
C LEU A 68 4.98 8.40 2.94
N ALA A 69 6.06 9.19 2.90
CA ALA A 69 6.28 10.25 3.87
C ALA A 69 5.22 11.36 3.79
N GLN A 70 4.83 11.75 2.57
CA GLN A 70 3.74 12.70 2.34
C GLN A 70 2.39 12.16 2.85
N LEU A 71 2.07 10.90 2.54
CA LEU A 71 0.83 10.25 2.98
C LEU A 71 0.75 10.15 4.50
N TYR A 72 1.82 9.73 5.19
CA TYR A 72 1.85 9.79 6.64
C TYR A 72 1.74 11.22 7.15
N GLY A 73 2.42 12.17 6.50
CA GLY A 73 2.30 13.59 6.80
C GLY A 73 0.84 14.07 6.80
N ARG A 74 0.00 13.52 5.92
CA ARG A 74 -1.43 13.79 5.85
C ARG A 74 -2.25 13.07 6.91
N TYR A 75 -2.16 11.74 6.99
CA TYR A 75 -3.04 10.92 7.83
C TYR A 75 -2.58 10.77 9.29
N LYS A 76 -1.29 11.03 9.55
CA LYS A 76 -0.64 10.89 10.87
C LYS A 76 -0.69 9.48 11.46
N ASN A 77 -1.01 8.47 10.66
CA ASN A 77 -0.98 7.07 11.04
C ASN A 77 -0.60 6.19 9.84
N TRP A 78 0.08 5.07 10.10
CA TRP A 78 0.55 4.16 9.06
C TRP A 78 -0.56 3.37 8.35
N PRO A 79 -1.61 2.87 9.03
CA PRO A 79 -2.69 2.14 8.35
C PRO A 79 -3.32 2.92 7.20
N ASP A 80 -3.75 4.17 7.45
CA ASP A 80 -4.37 5.01 6.41
C ASP A 80 -3.35 5.40 5.33
N ALA A 81 -2.10 5.68 5.70
CA ALA A 81 -1.06 6.04 4.73
C ALA A 81 -0.73 4.88 3.78
N ILE A 82 -0.63 3.65 4.29
CA ILE A 82 -0.38 2.45 3.48
C ILE A 82 -1.61 2.14 2.61
N ALA A 83 -2.82 2.25 3.16
CA ALA A 83 -4.05 2.10 2.38
C ALA A 83 -4.11 3.11 1.23
N ALA A 84 -3.68 4.36 1.46
CA ALA A 84 -3.68 5.41 0.44
C ALA A 84 -2.60 5.20 -0.63
N TYR A 85 -1.50 4.54 -0.29
CA TYR A 85 -0.49 4.14 -1.26
C TYR A 85 -1.05 3.13 -2.27
N ASN A 86 -1.77 2.12 -1.77
CA ASN A 86 -2.34 1.04 -2.58
C ASN A 86 -3.64 1.42 -3.30
N TRP A 87 -4.57 2.07 -2.59
CA TRP A 87 -5.92 2.39 -3.10
C TRP A 87 -6.05 3.80 -3.69
N GLY A 88 -5.03 4.64 -3.49
CA GLY A 88 -5.04 6.03 -3.91
C GLY A 88 -5.58 6.99 -2.85
N LEU A 89 -4.93 8.15 -2.77
CA LEU A 89 -5.20 9.21 -1.81
C LEU A 89 -6.67 9.66 -1.78
N GLY A 90 -7.29 9.86 -2.95
CA GLY A 90 -8.67 10.34 -3.05
C GLY A 90 -9.71 9.36 -2.49
N ASN A 91 -9.48 8.06 -2.66
CA ASN A 91 -10.35 7.01 -2.14
C ASN A 91 -10.28 6.93 -0.61
N VAL A 92 -9.06 6.94 -0.06
CA VAL A 92 -8.86 6.94 1.39
C VAL A 92 -9.36 8.22 2.02
N ASP A 93 -9.17 9.39 1.41
CA ASP A 93 -9.76 10.65 1.90
C ASP A 93 -11.29 10.56 2.01
N THR A 94 -11.95 9.99 1.00
CA THR A 94 -13.40 9.81 0.98
C THR A 94 -13.85 8.83 2.07
N TRP A 95 -13.14 7.71 2.23
CA TRP A 95 -13.40 6.70 3.26
C TRP A 95 -13.18 7.23 4.68
N VAL A 96 -12.09 7.97 4.92
CA VAL A 96 -11.78 8.61 6.21
C VAL A 96 -12.83 9.65 6.57
N LYS A 97 -13.25 10.51 5.62
CA LYS A 97 -14.32 11.49 5.83
C LYS A 97 -15.66 10.84 6.17
N ALA A 98 -15.93 9.65 5.64
CA ALA A 98 -17.11 8.86 5.96
C ALA A 98 -17.05 8.15 7.33
N GLY A 99 -15.99 8.34 8.12
CA GLY A 99 -15.83 7.72 9.44
C GLY A 99 -15.19 6.33 9.42
N ARG A 100 -14.46 5.98 8.35
CA ARG A 100 -13.81 4.67 8.15
C ARG A 100 -14.78 3.47 8.26
N PRO A 101 -15.93 3.48 7.55
CA PRO A 101 -16.84 2.33 7.56
C PRO A 101 -16.13 1.07 7.04
N PRO A 102 -16.05 -0.02 7.83
CA PRO A 102 -15.29 -1.22 7.46
C PRO A 102 -15.81 -1.88 6.18
N GLU A 103 -17.11 -1.83 5.93
CA GLU A 103 -17.77 -2.41 4.76
C GLU A 103 -17.41 -1.71 3.43
N LYS A 104 -16.84 -0.50 3.49
CA LYS A 104 -16.37 0.23 2.29
C LYS A 104 -14.88 0.06 2.02
N LEU A 105 -14.13 -0.55 2.94
CA LEU A 105 -12.72 -0.84 2.72
C LEU A 105 -12.62 -2.11 1.87
N LEU A 106 -11.97 -2.01 0.71
CA LEU A 106 -11.76 -3.16 -0.16
C LEU A 106 -10.92 -4.23 0.55
N ALA A 107 -11.35 -5.50 0.48
CA ALA A 107 -10.66 -6.61 1.14
C ALA A 107 -9.17 -6.71 0.74
N GLY A 108 -8.86 -6.46 -0.54
CA GLY A 108 -7.47 -6.43 -1.03
C GLY A 108 -6.63 -5.33 -0.39
N VAL A 109 -7.20 -4.15 -0.15
CA VAL A 109 -6.52 -3.01 0.50
C VAL A 109 -6.26 -3.33 1.98
N ALA A 110 -7.22 -3.95 2.66
CA ALA A 110 -7.07 -4.38 4.04
C ALA A 110 -5.96 -5.46 4.18
N ALA A 111 -5.93 -6.44 3.27
CA ALA A 111 -4.92 -7.49 3.23
C ALA A 111 -3.52 -6.90 2.96
N TYR A 112 -3.39 -6.03 1.95
CA TYR A 112 -2.15 -5.33 1.63
C TYR A 112 -1.65 -4.51 2.83
N THR A 113 -2.54 -3.74 3.47
CA THR A 113 -2.20 -2.91 4.63
C THR A 113 -1.69 -3.75 5.78
N THR A 114 -2.36 -4.88 6.05
CA THR A 114 -1.96 -5.83 7.10
C THR A 114 -0.58 -6.42 6.83
N ARG A 115 -0.31 -6.85 5.58
CA ARG A 115 0.99 -7.38 5.17
C ARG A 115 2.10 -6.36 5.39
N VAL A 116 1.95 -5.13 4.88
CA VAL A 116 2.99 -4.10 5.00
C VAL A 116 3.22 -3.71 6.47
N LEU A 117 2.17 -3.63 7.29
CA LEU A 117 2.32 -3.39 8.73
C LEU A 117 3.06 -4.53 9.44
N TYR A 118 2.82 -5.77 9.03
CA TYR A 118 3.52 -6.94 9.55
C TYR A 118 4.99 -6.95 9.15
N ASP A 119 5.28 -6.83 7.85
CA ASP A 119 6.64 -6.88 7.31
C ASP A 119 7.50 -5.68 7.77
N SER A 120 6.86 -4.54 8.09
CA SER A 120 7.55 -3.37 8.69
C SER A 120 7.77 -3.49 10.21
N GLY A 121 7.20 -4.51 10.85
CA GLY A 121 7.25 -4.70 12.31
C GLY A 121 6.45 -3.65 13.08
N LEU A 122 5.45 -3.04 12.46
CA LEU A 122 4.55 -2.05 13.07
C LEU A 122 3.22 -2.67 13.55
N CYS A 123 2.96 -3.94 13.22
CA CYS A 123 1.82 -4.71 13.73
C CYS A 123 1.87 -4.98 15.25
N HIS A 124 2.93 -4.58 15.95
CA HIS A 124 3.16 -4.83 17.37
C HIS A 124 3.21 -3.56 18.22
N GLY A 125 2.26 -2.64 17.99
CA GLY A 125 2.05 -1.45 18.81
C GLY A 125 1.33 -1.71 20.15
N VAL A 126 1.11 -2.97 20.53
CA VAL A 126 0.85 -3.33 21.93
C VAL A 126 2.18 -3.81 22.46
N GLU A 127 2.83 -2.97 23.27
CA GLU A 127 3.91 -3.41 24.15
C GLU A 127 3.40 -4.65 24.89
N THR A 128 3.96 -5.82 24.56
CA THR A 128 3.66 -7.03 25.30
C THR A 128 4.22 -6.81 26.69
N VAL A 129 3.39 -6.32 27.61
CA VAL A 129 3.64 -6.49 29.03
C VAL A 129 3.91 -7.98 29.19
N PRO A 130 5.11 -8.40 29.65
CA PRO A 130 5.40 -9.80 29.81
C PRO A 130 4.47 -10.30 30.91
N VAL A 131 3.34 -10.90 30.52
CA VAL A 131 2.58 -11.77 31.40
C VAL A 131 3.57 -12.86 31.77
N ARG A 132 3.96 -12.88 33.05
CA ARG A 132 4.82 -13.92 33.62
C ARG A 132 4.27 -15.26 33.14
N ARG A 133 5.09 -16.01 32.40
CA ARG A 133 4.79 -17.40 32.02
C ARG A 133 4.46 -18.17 33.28
N SER A 134 3.19 -18.51 33.48
CA SER A 134 2.83 -19.68 34.26
C SER A 134 3.17 -20.90 33.41
N ALA A 135 4.12 -21.69 33.89
CA ALA A 135 4.64 -22.87 33.22
C ALA A 135 3.59 -23.99 33.20
N ILE A 136 2.72 -24.04 32.19
CA ILE A 136 1.93 -25.22 31.86
C ILE A 136 1.71 -25.21 30.33
N PHE A 137 2.05 -26.33 29.68
CA PHE A 137 1.98 -26.64 28.24
C PHE A 137 3.24 -26.38 27.41
N ASP A 138 4.22 -27.28 27.61
CA ASP A 138 5.08 -27.78 26.55
C ASP A 138 4.31 -28.79 25.68
N GLY A 139 4.59 -28.78 24.36
CA GLY A 139 4.41 -29.93 23.47
C GLY A 139 3.43 -29.73 22.31
N ASP A 140 3.93 -29.36 21.12
CA ASP A 140 4.08 -30.30 19.99
C ASP A 140 4.65 -29.61 18.72
N PRO A 141 5.70 -30.15 18.07
CA PRO A 141 6.42 -29.46 17.00
C PRO A 141 6.15 -30.06 15.61
N GLU A 142 4.92 -30.02 15.12
CA GLU A 142 4.64 -30.44 13.73
C GLU A 142 3.57 -29.56 13.07
N PHE A 143 3.99 -28.45 12.47
CA PHE A 143 3.35 -27.94 11.25
C PHE A 143 4.31 -27.01 10.48
N ARG A 144 5.32 -27.60 9.85
CA ARG A 144 5.93 -26.99 8.66
C ARG A 144 5.05 -27.37 7.48
N ALA A 145 4.32 -26.40 6.95
CA ALA A 145 3.66 -26.53 5.65
C ALA A 145 4.06 -25.34 4.80
N ASP A 146 4.70 -25.67 3.67
CA ASP A 146 4.83 -24.83 2.49
C ASP A 146 3.54 -24.03 2.25
N MET A 147 3.64 -22.71 2.29
CA MET A 147 2.70 -21.86 1.58
C MET A 147 3.47 -21.19 0.45
N ALA A 148 3.28 -21.72 -0.75
CA ALA A 148 3.47 -20.93 -1.96
C ALA A 148 2.60 -19.66 -1.82
N ASP A 149 3.23 -18.50 -1.98
CA ASP A 149 2.62 -17.17 -1.87
C ASP A 149 1.41 -17.03 -2.81
N PRO A 150 0.17 -16.94 -2.29
CA PRO A 150 -1.03 -16.91 -3.12
C PRO A 150 -1.35 -15.52 -3.69
N PHE A 151 -0.50 -14.49 -3.52
CA PHE A 151 -0.85 -13.11 -3.85
C PHE A 151 -0.13 -12.51 -5.08
N THR A 152 0.25 -13.32 -6.08
CA THR A 152 0.78 -12.85 -7.38
C THR A 152 -0.28 -12.30 -8.34
N HIS A 153 -1.38 -11.73 -7.86
CA HIS A 153 -2.36 -11.05 -8.74
C HIS A 153 -2.48 -9.59 -8.36
N SER A 154 -1.69 -8.78 -9.05
CA SER A 154 -1.88 -7.34 -9.19
C SER A 154 -3.34 -7.05 -9.54
N ILE A 155 -4.05 -6.32 -8.68
CA ILE A 155 -5.39 -5.84 -8.99
C ILE A 155 -5.26 -4.79 -10.09
N LEU A 156 -5.68 -5.18 -11.30
CA LEU A 156 -6.12 -4.31 -12.37
C LEU A 156 -7.27 -3.45 -11.84
N GLY A 157 -6.97 -2.21 -11.46
CA GLY A 157 -7.96 -1.14 -11.39
C GLY A 157 -7.98 -0.43 -12.74
N HIS A 158 -8.96 -0.76 -13.58
CA HIS A 158 -9.29 0.02 -14.77
C HIS A 158 -9.64 1.45 -14.34
N PHE A 159 -8.87 2.42 -14.81
CA PHE A 159 -9.17 3.85 -14.70
C PHE A 159 -9.96 4.25 -15.94
N ASP A 160 -11.29 4.34 -15.83
CA ASP A 160 -12.09 5.16 -16.75
C ASP A 160 -12.33 6.49 -16.07
N ALA A 161 -11.51 7.48 -16.44
CA ALA A 161 -11.71 8.86 -16.12
C ALA A 161 -12.52 9.51 -17.25
N ASP A 162 -13.82 9.73 -17.02
CA ASP A 162 -14.59 10.69 -17.82
C ASP A 162 -15.53 11.47 -16.91
N GLY A 163 -14.98 12.54 -16.34
CA GLY A 163 -15.75 13.70 -15.90
C GLY A 163 -15.84 14.69 -17.06
N GLY A 164 -16.92 14.61 -17.84
CA GLY A 164 -17.13 15.46 -19.01
C GLY A 164 -18.57 15.96 -19.13
N ALA A 165 -18.79 17.17 -18.64
CA ALA A 165 -19.81 18.14 -19.06
C ALA A 165 -21.31 17.76 -19.03
N PHE A 166 -21.98 18.39 -18.06
CA PHE A 166 -23.41 18.64 -18.05
C PHE A 166 -23.78 19.61 -19.21
N THR A 167 -24.45 19.12 -20.25
CA THR A 167 -25.23 19.97 -21.17
C THR A 167 -26.56 19.31 -21.53
N ARG A 168 -27.60 19.81 -20.87
CA ARG A 168 -28.92 20.18 -21.41
C ARG A 168 -29.37 19.52 -22.73
N GLY A 169 -30.51 18.84 -22.67
CA GLY A 169 -31.55 19.00 -23.71
C GLY A 169 -31.96 17.75 -24.47
N GLU A 170 -33.23 17.41 -24.26
CA GLU A 170 -34.19 16.98 -25.28
C GLU A 170 -34.38 15.49 -25.57
N ARG A 171 -35.65 15.11 -25.40
CA ARG A 171 -36.34 13.90 -25.82
C ARG A 171 -36.51 13.91 -27.35
N TYR A 172 -36.52 12.72 -27.96
CA TYR A 172 -37.61 12.14 -28.77
C TYR A 172 -37.07 11.22 -29.89
N LEU A 173 -37.75 10.05 -29.97
CA LEU A 173 -37.75 8.99 -31.00
C LEU A 173 -36.59 7.99 -30.95
#